data_AF-A0A7G9RNM7-F1
#
_entry.id   AF-A0A7G9RNM7-F1
#
_cell.length_a   1.000
_cell.length_b   1.000
_cell.length_c   1.000
_cell.angle_alpha   90.00
_cell.angle_beta   90.00
_cell.angle_gamma   90.00
#
_symmetry.space_group_name_H-M   'P 1'
#
loop_
_entity.id
_entity.type
_entity.pdbx_description
1 polymer ?
#
loop_
_entity_poly.entity_id
_entity_poly.type
_entity_poly.pdbx_seq_one_letter_code
_entity_poly.pdbx_strand_id
1 'polypeptide(L)'
;MDLQYQLKAGSYYLYDLRDEPSAVTGERRYRLQTDTVAVAFNRSTGEIHEHGAPARIQSWAAHTRRRLRAAGEFDRANDLVVVSGPWPVDELNKCLWSRIYCRRTFQRIGSLPHGKFQRGFHDEGMRKAA
;
A
#
# COMPACT_ATOMS: atom_id res chain seq x y z
N MET A 1 8.21 6.77 -11.57
CA MET A 1 7.76 5.36 -11.61
C MET A 1 6.25 5.41 -11.60
N ASP A 2 5.57 4.75 -12.53
CA ASP A 2 4.10 4.68 -12.52
C ASP A 2 3.67 3.40 -11.83
N LEU A 3 3.81 3.40 -10.52
CA LEU A 3 3.47 2.27 -9.68
C LEU A 3 1.95 2.22 -9.48
N GLN A 4 1.38 1.02 -9.62
CA GLN A 4 -0.04 0.78 -9.37
C GLN A 4 -0.26 -0.55 -8.67
N TYR A 5 -1.00 -0.50 -7.57
CA TYR A 5 -1.52 -1.66 -6.89
C TYR A 5 -2.81 -2.17 -7.54
N GLN A 6 -2.95 -3.49 -7.59
CA GLN A 6 -4.18 -4.19 -7.95
C GLN A 6 -4.46 -5.29 -6.91
N LEU A 7 -5.73 -5.54 -6.60
CA LEU A 7 -6.15 -6.65 -5.73
C LEU A 7 -6.64 -7.79 -6.62
N LYS A 8 -5.99 -8.96 -6.55
CA LYS A 8 -6.38 -10.16 -7.29
C LYS A 8 -6.37 -11.36 -6.34
N ALA A 9 -7.43 -12.17 -6.37
CA ALA A 9 -7.57 -13.37 -5.53
C ALA A 9 -7.24 -13.14 -4.04
N GLY A 10 -7.55 -11.95 -3.50
CA GLY A 10 -7.27 -11.62 -2.10
C GLY A 10 -5.82 -11.22 -1.78
N SER A 11 -4.92 -11.05 -2.77
CA SER A 11 -3.58 -10.48 -2.55
C SER A 11 -3.36 -9.21 -3.36
N TYR A 12 -2.52 -8.31 -2.84
CA TYR A 12 -2.11 -7.09 -3.53
C TYR A 12 -0.90 -7.37 -4.42
N TYR A 13 -1.00 -6.92 -5.66
CA TYR A 13 0.06 -6.96 -6.66
C TYR A 13 0.47 -5.54 -7.01
N LEU A 14 1.75 -5.25 -6.97
CA LEU A 14 2.32 -3.97 -7.41
C LEU A 14 2.87 -4.14 -8.83
N TYR A 15 2.39 -3.32 -9.76
CA TYR A 15 2.88 -3.24 -11.12
C TYR A 15 3.58 -1.91 -11.36
N ASP A 16 4.54 -1.90 -12.28
CA ASP A 16 5.06 -0.67 -12.89
C ASP A 16 4.40 -0.54 -14.27
N LEU A 17 3.59 0.48 -14.46
CA LEU A 17 2.85 0.71 -15.71
C LEU A 17 3.75 1.09 -16.88
N ARG A 18 5.02 1.38 -16.61
CA ARG A 18 6.04 1.59 -17.66
C ARG A 18 6.57 0.27 -18.22
N ASP A 19 6.48 -0.83 -17.47
CA ASP A 19 6.95 -2.14 -17.93
C ASP A 19 5.97 -2.70 -18.98
N GLU A 20 6.42 -2.92 -20.21
CA GLU A 20 5.57 -3.50 -21.25
C GLU A 20 5.08 -4.90 -20.83
N PRO A 21 3.83 -5.28 -21.20
CA PRO A 21 3.38 -6.65 -21.05
C PRO A 21 4.31 -7.61 -21.79
N SER A 22 4.53 -8.80 -21.23
CA SER A 22 5.33 -9.83 -21.89
C SER A 22 4.76 -10.16 -23.28
N ALA A 23 5.60 -10.16 -24.31
CA ALA A 23 5.19 -10.53 -25.66
C ALA A 23 4.73 -12.00 -25.79
N VAL A 24 5.10 -12.86 -24.84
CA VAL A 24 4.78 -14.31 -24.85
C VAL A 24 3.50 -14.62 -24.08
N THR A 25 3.32 -14.00 -22.91
CA THR A 25 2.19 -14.31 -22.01
C THR A 25 1.12 -13.21 -22.00
N GLY A 26 1.42 -12.03 -22.53
CA GLY A 26 0.55 -10.85 -22.44
C GLY A 26 0.47 -10.24 -21.04
N GLU A 27 1.14 -10.83 -20.03
CA GLU A 27 1.06 -10.37 -18.64
C GLU A 27 2.19 -9.41 -18.28
N ARG A 28 1.88 -8.41 -17.46
CA ARG A 28 2.88 -7.53 -16.85
C ARG A 28 3.50 -8.22 -15.64
N ARG A 29 4.83 -8.13 -15.51
CA ARG A 29 5.55 -8.65 -14.35
C ARG A 29 5.21 -7.79 -13.12
N TYR A 30 4.72 -8.42 -12.05
CA TYR A 30 4.53 -7.73 -10.78
C TYR A 30 5.87 -7.58 -10.05
N ARG A 31 6.05 -6.43 -9.41
CA ARG A 31 7.23 -6.08 -8.59
C ARG A 31 7.11 -6.60 -7.17
N LEU A 32 5.87 -6.76 -6.68
CA LEU A 32 5.57 -7.23 -5.33
C LEU A 32 4.22 -7.95 -5.33
N GLN A 33 4.13 -9.04 -4.58
CA GLN A 33 2.88 -9.69 -4.19
C GLN A 33 2.83 -9.77 -2.66
N THR A 34 1.74 -9.35 -2.03
CA THR A 34 1.60 -9.41 -0.57
C THR A 34 0.13 -9.40 -0.14
N ASP A 35 -0.19 -10.04 0.98
CA ASP A 35 -1.56 -10.08 1.47
C ASP A 35 -2.01 -8.75 2.08
N THR A 36 -1.13 -7.99 2.70
CA THR A 36 -1.47 -6.66 3.23
C THR A 36 -0.39 -5.69 2.83
N VAL A 37 -0.75 -4.42 2.75
CA VAL A 37 0.20 -3.37 2.38
C VAL A 37 0.46 -2.50 3.59
N ALA A 38 1.74 -2.19 3.82
CA ALA A 38 2.16 -1.14 4.70
C ALA A 38 2.62 0.07 3.89
N VAL A 39 2.25 1.26 4.36
CA VAL A 39 2.70 2.54 3.83
C VAL A 39 3.40 3.29 4.96
N ALA A 40 4.63 3.70 4.70
CA ALA A 40 5.41 4.57 5.57
C ALA A 40 5.40 5.99 5.01
N PHE A 41 4.97 6.95 5.83
CA PHE A 41 4.82 8.34 5.42
C PHE A 41 5.13 9.29 6.57
N ASN A 42 5.40 10.55 6.23
CA ASN A 42 5.56 11.62 7.20
C ASN A 42 4.18 12.12 7.66
N ARG A 43 3.94 12.09 8.97
CA ARG A 43 2.65 12.50 9.58
C ARG A 43 2.28 13.95 9.29
N SER A 44 3.25 14.85 9.29
CA SER A 44 3.06 16.30 9.15
C SER A 44 2.81 16.69 7.69
N THR A 45 3.57 16.12 6.75
CA THR A 45 3.48 16.47 5.32
C THR A 45 2.54 15.56 4.53
N GLY A 46 2.35 14.32 4.98
CA GLY A 46 1.67 13.27 4.22
C GLY A 46 2.54 12.60 3.16
N GLU A 47 3.82 12.95 3.07
CA GLU A 47 4.74 12.41 2.07
C GLU A 47 5.03 10.93 2.32
N ILE A 48 4.81 10.09 1.31
CA ILE A 48 5.20 8.69 1.36
C ILE A 48 6.70 8.58 1.19
N HIS A 49 7.33 7.80 2.06
CA HIS A 49 8.73 7.44 1.94
C HIS A 49 8.90 6.03 1.38
N GLU A 50 8.10 5.07 1.83
CA GLU A 50 8.23 3.67 1.38
C GLU A 50 6.89 2.93 1.52
N HIS A 51 6.65 1.92 0.70
CA HIS A 51 5.45 1.07 0.78
C HIS A 51 5.74 -0.38 0.35
N GLY A 52 4.93 -1.34 0.80
CA GLY A 52 5.07 -2.75 0.43
C GLY A 52 4.70 -3.72 1.53
N ALA A 53 5.34 -4.89 1.54
CA ALA A 53 5.09 -5.93 2.53
C ALA A 53 5.36 -5.41 3.96
N PRO A 54 4.45 -5.60 4.94
CA PRO A 54 4.55 -5.00 6.26
C PRO A 54 5.88 -5.25 6.98
N ALA A 55 6.37 -6.48 6.95
CA ALA A 55 7.64 -6.83 7.58
C ALA A 55 8.82 -6.01 7.00
N ARG A 56 8.88 -5.85 5.67
CA ARG A 56 9.93 -5.05 4.99
C ARG A 56 9.86 -3.59 5.42
N ILE A 57 8.66 -3.02 5.45
CA ILE A 57 8.44 -1.60 5.75
C ILE A 57 8.68 -1.29 7.22
N GLN A 58 8.28 -2.18 8.13
CA GLN A 58 8.58 -2.04 9.56
C GLN A 58 10.08 -2.07 9.82
N SER A 59 10.80 -3.04 9.23
CA SER A 59 12.26 -3.11 9.34
C SER A 59 12.93 -1.85 8.79
N TRP A 60 12.55 -1.43 7.57
CA TRP A 60 13.05 -0.20 6.98
C TRP A 60 12.79 1.02 7.88
N ALA A 61 11.57 1.16 8.42
CA ALA A 61 11.22 2.30 9.26
C ALA A 61 12.01 2.31 10.57
N ALA A 62 12.23 1.14 11.20
CA ALA A 62 13.05 1.04 12.40
C ALA A 62 14.50 1.49 12.15
N HIS A 63 15.10 1.03 11.05
CA HIS A 63 16.44 1.46 10.64
C HIS A 63 16.50 2.97 10.33
N THR A 64 15.51 3.49 9.62
CA THR A 64 15.43 4.92 9.25
C THR A 64 15.26 5.80 10.49
N ARG A 65 14.35 5.46 11.42
CA ARG A 65 14.21 6.20 12.70
C ARG A 65 15.50 6.21 13.51
N ARG A 66 16.21 5.08 13.57
CA ARG A 66 17.51 4.99 14.25
C ARG A 66 18.54 5.92 13.62
N ARG A 67 18.64 5.96 12.29
CA ARG A 67 19.54 6.87 11.57
C ARG A 67 19.20 8.34 11.79
N LEU A 68 17.92 8.70 11.72
CA LEU A 68 17.47 10.08 11.95
C LEU A 68 17.79 10.56 13.37
N ARG A 69 17.56 9.72 14.38
CA ARG A 69 17.93 10.03 15.77
C ARG A 69 19.44 10.18 15.96
N ALA A 70 20.24 9.33 15.32
CA ALA A 70 21.69 9.46 15.36
C ALA A 70 22.20 10.77 14.71
N ALA A 71 21.45 11.30 13.74
CA ALA A 71 21.73 12.60 13.11
C ALA A 71 21.16 13.80 13.88
N GLY A 72 20.50 13.59 15.04
CA GLY A 72 19.84 14.65 15.81
C GLY A 72 18.47 15.08 15.28
N GLU A 73 17.95 14.45 14.23
CA GLU A 73 16.65 14.77 13.62
C GLU A 73 15.49 14.06 14.32
N PHE A 74 15.30 14.34 15.61
CA PHE A 74 14.29 13.67 16.43
C PHE A 74 12.85 13.88 15.93
N ASP A 75 12.52 15.09 15.49
CA ASP A 75 11.18 15.41 14.99
C ASP A 75 10.83 14.60 13.75
N ARG A 76 11.78 14.49 12.79
CA ARG A 76 11.58 13.69 11.58
C ARG A 76 11.49 12.19 11.89
N ALA A 77 12.23 11.71 12.90
CA ALA A 77 12.12 10.33 13.35
C ALA A 77 10.75 10.03 13.97
N ASN A 78 10.18 10.99 14.71
CA ASN A 78 8.87 10.86 15.36
C ASN A 78 7.71 11.03 14.37
N ASP A 79 7.90 11.85 13.33
CA ASP A 79 6.91 12.05 12.26
C ASP A 79 6.82 10.88 11.28
N LEU A 80 7.81 9.99 11.22
CA LEU A 80 7.75 8.80 10.39
C LEU A 80 6.75 7.79 10.97
N VAL A 81 5.60 7.63 10.32
CA VAL A 81 4.52 6.72 10.71
C VAL A 81 4.43 5.58 9.70
N VAL A 82 4.14 4.36 10.19
CA VAL A 82 3.88 3.18 9.35
C VAL A 82 2.49 2.69 9.66
N VAL A 83 1.68 2.53 8.62
CA VAL A 83 0.31 1.99 8.74
C VAL A 83 0.21 0.77 7.85
N SER A 84 -0.14 -0.36 8.46
CA SER A 84 -0.32 -1.64 7.77
C SER A 84 -1.77 -2.10 7.89
N GLY A 85 -2.30 -2.68 6.82
CA GLY A 85 -3.62 -3.29 6.86
C GLY A 85 -4.13 -3.69 5.47
N PRO A 86 -5.39 -4.11 5.40
CA PRO A 86 -6.11 -4.18 4.13
C PRO A 86 -6.44 -2.76 3.69
N TRP A 87 -5.81 -2.25 2.64
CA TRP A 87 -6.14 -0.93 2.09
C TRP A 87 -7.15 -1.04 0.96
N PRO A 88 -8.13 -0.12 0.83
CA PRO A 88 -8.84 0.03 -0.43
C PRO A 88 -7.82 0.36 -1.53
N VAL A 89 -7.86 -0.37 -2.65
CA VAL A 89 -6.86 -0.23 -3.74
C VAL A 89 -6.84 1.19 -4.30
N ASP A 90 -8.01 1.82 -4.44
CA ASP A 90 -8.13 3.18 -4.95
C ASP A 90 -7.44 4.19 -4.02
N GLU A 91 -7.62 4.03 -2.71
CA GLU A 91 -7.01 4.89 -1.71
C GLU A 91 -5.49 4.71 -1.67
N LEU A 92 -5.02 3.47 -1.79
CA LEU A 92 -3.60 3.14 -1.87
C LEU A 92 -2.95 3.75 -3.12
N ASN A 93 -3.60 3.67 -4.28
CA ASN A 93 -3.07 4.26 -5.52
C ASN A 93 -3.12 5.80 -5.50
N LYS A 94 -4.17 6.41 -4.95
CA LYS A 94 -4.21 7.87 -4.73
C LYS A 94 -3.10 8.33 -3.80
N CYS A 95 -2.79 7.55 -2.76
CA CYS A 95 -1.66 7.78 -1.89
C CYS A 95 -0.34 7.79 -2.68
N LEU A 96 -0.12 6.83 -3.59
CA LEU A 96 1.08 6.79 -4.43
C LEU A 96 1.21 7.99 -5.39
N TRP A 97 0.10 8.45 -5.95
CA TRP A 97 0.10 9.53 -6.94
C TRP A 97 0.09 10.93 -6.34
N SER A 98 -0.30 11.08 -5.07
CA SER A 98 -0.43 12.38 -4.40
C SER A 98 0.40 12.46 -3.13
N ARG A 99 1.37 13.38 -3.15
CA ARG A 99 2.33 13.61 -2.05
C ARG A 99 1.69 14.01 -0.70
N ILE A 100 0.42 14.39 -0.67
CA ILE A 100 -0.24 14.93 0.53
C ILE A 100 -1.47 14.08 0.92
N TYR A 101 -1.88 13.13 0.08
CA TYR A 101 -3.15 12.42 0.26
C TYR A 101 -3.14 11.45 1.46
N CYS A 102 -2.00 10.80 1.73
CA CYS A 102 -1.86 9.89 2.88
C CYS A 102 -2.27 10.53 4.21
N ARG A 103 -2.02 11.83 4.40
CA ARG A 103 -2.37 12.52 5.65
C ARG A 103 -3.88 12.53 5.89
N ARG A 104 -4.67 12.80 4.85
CA ARG A 104 -6.15 12.80 4.95
C ARG A 104 -6.70 11.38 5.03
N THR A 105 -6.15 10.46 4.25
CA THR A 105 -6.55 9.05 4.29
C THR A 105 -6.28 8.44 5.66
N PHE A 106 -5.15 8.75 6.31
CA PHE A 106 -4.83 8.27 7.65
C PHE A 106 -5.89 8.64 8.69
N GLN A 107 -6.43 9.86 8.64
CA GLN A 107 -7.47 10.30 9.57
C GLN A 107 -8.81 9.55 9.39
N ARG A 108 -9.02 8.93 8.23
CA ARG A 108 -10.30 8.29 7.85
C ARG A 108 -10.17 6.79 7.62
N ILE A 109 -8.97 6.21 7.68
CA ILE A 109 -8.72 4.84 7.23
C ILE A 109 -9.57 3.80 7.98
N GLY A 110 -9.83 4.01 9.28
CA GLY A 110 -10.71 3.15 10.06
C GLY A 110 -12.18 3.17 9.64
N SER A 111 -12.62 4.18 8.87
CA SER A 111 -14.00 4.35 8.39
C SER A 111 -14.21 3.94 6.93
N LEU A 112 -13.13 3.59 6.21
CA LEU A 112 -13.23 3.29 4.77
C LEU A 112 -13.61 1.83 4.53
N PRO A 113 -14.43 1.54 3.50
CA PRO A 113 -14.76 0.16 3.14
C PRO A 113 -13.50 -0.54 2.62
N HIS A 114 -12.97 -1.45 3.43
CA HIS A 114 -11.81 -2.24 3.05
C HIS A 114 -12.25 -3.26 1.98
N GLY A 115 -11.82 -3.10 0.72
CA GLY A 115 -12.20 -3.98 -0.39
C GLY A 115 -11.89 -5.47 -0.17
N LYS A 116 -10.97 -5.80 0.75
CA LYS A 116 -10.70 -7.17 1.20
C LYS A 116 -11.78 -7.78 2.11
N PHE A 117 -12.54 -6.94 2.82
CA PHE A 117 -13.54 -7.37 3.80
C PHE A 117 -14.97 -7.02 3.36
N GLN A 118 -15.19 -6.60 2.11
CA GLN A 118 -16.54 -6.53 1.58
C GLN A 118 -17.11 -7.95 1.51
N ARG A 119 -17.90 -8.32 2.52
CA ARG A 119 -18.90 -9.39 2.48
C ARG A 119 -19.76 -9.13 1.24
N GLY A 120 -19.41 -9.73 0.10
CA GLY A 120 -20.11 -9.51 -1.15
C GLY A 120 -19.33 -9.91 -2.41
N PHE A 121 -18.00 -9.82 -2.40
CA PHE A 121 -17.19 -10.22 -3.58
C PHE A 121 -16.92 -11.73 -3.69
N HIS A 122 -17.42 -12.54 -2.72
CA HIS A 122 -17.20 -13.98 -2.67
C HIS A 122 -18.50 -14.80 -2.63
N ASP A 123 -19.63 -14.20 -3.05
CA ASP A 123 -20.96 -14.85 -3.05
C ASP A 123 -21.69 -14.77 -4.41
N GLU A 124 -20.99 -14.39 -5.49
CA GLU A 124 -21.48 -14.55 -6.86
C GLU A 124 -20.73 -15.71 -7.52
N GLY A 125 -21.27 -16.92 -7.37
CA GLY A 125 -20.71 -18.10 -8.03
C GLY A 125 -21.37 -19.43 -7.73
N MET A 126 -22.32 -19.53 -6.78
CA MET A 126 -23.04 -20.78 -6.54
C MET A 126 -24.54 -20.58 -6.39
N ARG A 127 -25.17 -20.00 -7.43
CA ARG A 127 -26.57 -20.31 -7.71
C ARG A 127 -26.62 -21.77 -8.16
N LYS A 128 -26.90 -22.67 -7.21
CA LYS A 128 -27.29 -24.05 -7.49
C LYS A 128 -28.48 -24.01 -8.44
N ALA A 129 -28.30 -24.56 -9.64
CA ALA A 129 -29.43 -25.02 -10.43
C ALA A 129 -30.05 -26.22 -9.69
N ALA A 130 -31.29 -26.05 -9.25
CA ALA A 130 -32.22 -27.11 -8.88
C ALA A 130 -33.63 -26.57 -9.10
#